data_AF-A0AAP9DVJ1-F1
#
_entry.id   AF-A0AAP9DVJ1-F1
#
_cell.length_a   1.000
_cell.length_b   1.000
_cell.length_c   1.000
_cell.angle_alpha   90.00
_cell.angle_beta   90.00
_cell.angle_gamma   90.00
#
_symmetry.space_group_name_H-M   'P 1'
#
loop_
_entity.id
_entity.type
_entity.pdbx_description
1 polymer ?
#
loop_
_entity_poly.entity_id
_entity_poly.type
_entity_poly.pdbx_seq_one_letter_code
_entity_poly.pdbx_strand_id
1 'polypeptide(L)'
;MNRQLMKDTMQMLEQELPPLAGIHITAGSDERYLSDMARTLDAYDMKAQERRVLLGCYWLLRQAMRTHHHVPQDERLAGKAVLDGDFLLSLYYQFAARHGLTELIADMATVNKRIQIRRAEGKGTESELHRQMSRFLMKRYKQVAYEVI
;
A
#
# COMPACT_ATOMS: atom_id res chain seq x y z
N MET A 1 10.25 14.84 7.65
CA MET A 1 10.09 14.33 6.27
C MET A 1 8.91 13.37 6.14
N ASN A 2 8.89 12.24 6.87
CA ASN A 2 7.84 11.22 6.80
C ASN A 2 6.38 11.72 6.88
N ARG A 3 6.05 12.60 7.85
CA ARG A 3 4.67 13.12 7.98
C ARG A 3 4.21 13.93 6.78
N GLN A 4 5.09 14.72 6.18
CA GLN A 4 4.76 15.50 4.98
C GLN A 4 4.54 14.56 3.79
N LEU A 5 5.43 13.58 3.61
CA LEU A 5 5.28 12.57 2.56
C LEU A 5 3.96 11.81 2.69
N MET A 6 3.57 11.40 3.90
CA MET A 6 2.29 10.75 4.14
C MET A 6 1.12 11.67 3.82
N LYS A 7 1.15 12.93 4.25
CA LYS A 7 0.10 13.91 3.95
C LYS A 7 -0.06 14.13 2.45
N ASP A 8 1.05 14.35 1.73
CA ASP A 8 1.03 14.56 0.29
C ASP A 8 0.54 13.31 -0.46
N THR A 9 0.90 12.13 0.04
CA THR A 9 0.45 10.85 -0.53
C THR A 9 -1.05 10.66 -0.30
N MET A 10 -1.57 11.02 0.88
CA MET A 10 -3.00 10.93 1.17
C MET A 10 -3.80 11.85 0.24
N GLN A 11 -3.36 13.10 0.09
CA GLN A 11 -4.00 14.06 -0.83
C GLN A 11 -3.99 13.57 -2.28
N MET A 12 -2.89 12.94 -2.71
CA MET A 12 -2.82 12.33 -4.04
C MET A 12 -3.80 11.16 -4.17
N LEU A 13 -3.91 10.28 -3.17
CA LEU A 13 -4.84 9.14 -3.21
C LEU A 13 -6.32 9.57 -3.13
N GLU A 14 -6.63 10.64 -2.43
CA GLU A 14 -7.98 11.21 -2.39
C GLU A 14 -8.46 11.67 -3.77
N GLN A 15 -7.55 12.17 -4.61
CA GLN A 15 -7.86 12.54 -6.00
C GLN A 15 -8.12 11.33 -6.91
N GLU A 16 -7.65 10.15 -6.50
CA GLU A 16 -7.80 8.90 -7.26
C GLU A 16 -9.09 8.16 -6.94
N LEU A 17 -9.77 8.53 -5.85
CA LEU A 17 -11.00 7.89 -5.41
C LEU A 17 -12.23 8.52 -6.07
N PRO A 18 -13.07 7.74 -6.78
CA PRO A 18 -14.38 8.22 -7.20
C PRO A 18 -15.24 8.53 -5.97
N PRO A 19 -15.86 9.72 -5.85
CA PRO A 19 -16.71 10.07 -4.72
C PRO A 19 -17.85 9.06 -4.48
N LEU A 20 -18.36 8.48 -5.57
CA LEU A 20 -19.44 7.49 -5.53
C LEU A 20 -19.04 6.16 -4.87
N ALA A 21 -17.75 5.87 -4.73
CA ALA A 21 -17.29 4.66 -4.03
C ALA A 21 -17.56 4.75 -2.51
N GLY A 22 -17.67 5.96 -1.95
CA GLY A 22 -17.89 6.16 -0.50
C GLY A 22 -16.74 5.65 0.39
N ILE A 23 -15.59 5.32 -0.20
CA ILE A 23 -14.40 4.83 0.49
C ILE A 23 -13.56 6.02 0.93
N HIS A 24 -13.13 6.01 2.19
CA HIS A 24 -12.24 7.03 2.75
C HIS A 24 -10.89 6.38 3.08
N ILE A 25 -9.83 6.77 2.38
CA ILE A 25 -8.48 6.31 2.70
C ILE A 25 -8.00 7.07 3.94
N THR A 26 -7.83 6.33 5.04
CA THR A 26 -7.28 6.84 6.28
C THR A 26 -6.06 6.04 6.70
N ALA A 27 -5.17 6.63 7.49
CA ALA A 27 -4.03 5.91 8.01
C ALA A 27 -4.47 4.91 9.10
N GLY A 28 -5.36 5.33 10.01
CA GLY A 28 -5.98 4.46 11.01
C GLY A 28 -4.97 3.56 11.74
N SER A 29 -5.26 2.26 11.81
CA SER A 29 -4.36 1.26 12.40
C SER A 29 -3.07 1.01 11.61
N ASP A 30 -2.96 1.55 10.39
CA ASP A 30 -1.81 1.36 9.50
C ASP A 30 -0.76 2.47 9.63
N GLU A 31 -1.02 3.53 10.41
CA GLU A 31 -0.12 4.70 10.61
C GLU A 31 1.34 4.31 10.85
N ARG A 32 1.58 3.35 11.77
CA ARG A 32 2.93 2.84 12.07
C ARG A 32 3.61 2.27 10.83
N TYR A 33 2.89 1.46 10.06
CA TYR A 33 3.43 0.77 8.91
C TYR A 33 3.66 1.73 7.73
N LEU A 34 2.82 2.75 7.59
CA LEU A 34 3.01 3.83 6.61
C LEU A 34 4.23 4.67 6.97
N SER A 35 4.39 5.00 8.25
CA SER A 35 5.58 5.70 8.76
C SER A 35 6.85 4.89 8.56
N ASP A 36 6.81 3.58 8.79
CA ASP A 36 7.94 2.67 8.58
C ASP A 36 8.30 2.57 7.09
N MET A 37 7.31 2.52 6.21
CA MET A 37 7.54 2.52 4.76
C MET A 37 8.08 3.86 4.27
N ALA A 38 7.54 4.99 4.76
CA ALA A 38 8.06 6.32 4.46
C ALA A 38 9.55 6.43 4.80
N ARG A 39 9.94 5.96 6.00
CA ARG A 39 11.36 5.88 6.41
C ARG A 39 12.19 4.98 5.50
N THR A 40 11.63 3.84 5.11
CA THR A 40 12.30 2.91 4.20
C THR A 40 12.57 3.57 2.85
N LEU A 41 11.61 4.31 2.31
CA LEU A 41 11.75 5.01 1.03
C LEU A 41 12.73 6.20 1.09
N ASP A 42 12.88 6.83 2.26
CA ASP A 42 13.87 7.89 2.47
C ASP A 42 15.33 7.36 2.40
N ALA A 43 15.53 6.06 2.62
CA ALA A 43 16.86 5.43 2.54
C ALA A 43 17.34 5.15 1.10
N TYR A 44 16.53 5.45 0.09
CA TYR A 44 16.84 5.20 -1.31
C TYR A 44 16.84 6.48 -2.14
N ASP A 45 17.78 6.56 -3.07
CA ASP A 45 17.90 7.64 -4.04
C ASP A 45 16.79 7.52 -5.09
N MET A 46 15.77 8.37 -4.94
CA MET A 46 14.60 8.42 -5.82
C MET A 46 13.98 9.82 -5.81
N LYS A 47 13.28 10.17 -6.89
CA LYS A 47 12.57 11.45 -6.98
C LYS A 47 11.42 11.49 -5.97
N ALA A 48 11.09 12.70 -5.49
CA ALA A 48 9.99 12.90 -4.54
C ALA A 48 8.64 12.37 -5.08
N GLN A 49 8.40 12.49 -6.40
CA GLN A 49 7.19 11.93 -7.01
C GLN A 49 7.16 10.40 -6.94
N GLU A 50 8.25 9.71 -7.27
CA GLU A 50 8.33 8.25 -7.19
C GLU A 50 8.12 7.77 -5.75
N ARG A 51 8.71 8.48 -4.79
CA ARG A 51 8.53 8.21 -3.35
C ARG A 51 7.06 8.27 -2.94
N ARG A 52 6.34 9.32 -3.35
CA ARG A 52 4.88 9.46 -3.11
C ARG A 52 4.09 8.32 -3.74
N VAL A 53 4.38 7.99 -4.99
CA VAL A 53 3.68 6.91 -5.71
C VAL A 53 3.91 5.55 -5.04
N LEU A 54 5.13 5.24 -4.64
CA LEU A 54 5.45 3.97 -3.97
C LEU A 54 4.77 3.86 -2.60
N LEU A 55 4.74 4.95 -1.84
CA LEU A 55 3.98 4.99 -0.59
C LEU A 55 2.47 4.85 -0.85
N GLY A 56 1.95 5.45 -1.92
CA GLY A 56 0.56 5.34 -2.33
C GLY A 56 0.17 3.89 -2.67
N CYS A 57 1.01 3.19 -3.44
CA CYS A 57 0.83 1.77 -3.74
C CYS A 57 0.78 0.92 -2.47
N TYR A 58 1.73 1.15 -1.55
CA TYR A 58 1.77 0.44 -0.28
C TYR A 58 0.53 0.71 0.57
N TRP A 59 0.06 1.95 0.63
CA TRP A 59 -1.12 2.33 1.40
C TRP A 59 -2.40 1.69 0.83
N LEU A 60 -2.61 1.73 -0.48
CA LEU A 60 -3.76 1.07 -1.12
C LEU A 60 -3.79 -0.44 -0.83
N LEU A 61 -2.64 -1.11 -0.92
CA LEU A 61 -2.53 -2.53 -0.61
C LEU A 61 -2.84 -2.83 0.87
N ARG A 62 -2.31 -2.02 1.79
CA ARG A 62 -2.61 -2.13 3.23
C ARG A 62 -4.10 -1.98 3.50
N GLN A 63 -4.74 -1.00 2.88
CA GLN A 63 -6.17 -0.74 3.06
C GLN A 63 -7.01 -1.88 2.50
N ALA A 64 -6.75 -2.34 1.26
CA ALA A 64 -7.44 -3.48 0.69
C ALA A 64 -7.36 -4.70 1.62
N MET A 65 -6.15 -5.00 2.08
CA MET A 65 -5.89 -6.07 3.04
C MET A 65 -6.65 -5.88 4.36
N ARG A 66 -6.68 -4.68 4.94
CA ARG A 66 -7.38 -4.41 6.20
C ARG A 66 -8.90 -4.54 6.06
N THR A 67 -9.44 -4.04 4.94
CA THR A 67 -10.87 -4.12 4.62
C THR A 67 -11.32 -5.56 4.45
N HIS A 68 -10.55 -6.39 3.74
CA HIS A 68 -10.84 -7.84 3.61
C HIS A 68 -10.69 -8.61 4.92
N HIS A 69 -9.93 -8.10 5.89
CA HIS A 69 -9.75 -8.78 7.19
C HIS A 69 -10.87 -8.47 8.19
N HIS A 70 -11.47 -7.28 8.12
CA HIS A 70 -12.51 -6.83 9.05
C HIS A 70 -13.88 -6.81 8.37
N VAL A 71 -14.32 -7.96 7.88
CA VAL A 71 -15.66 -8.11 7.30
C VAL A 71 -16.69 -8.13 8.45
N PRO A 72 -17.66 -7.18 8.47
CA PRO A 72 -18.70 -7.16 9.50
C PRO A 72 -19.59 -8.41 9.45
N GLN A 73 -20.24 -8.74 10.58
CA GLN A 73 -21.21 -9.86 10.60
C GLN A 73 -22.54 -9.53 9.91
N ASP A 74 -22.90 -8.25 9.84
CA ASP A 74 -24.08 -7.81 9.07
C ASP A 74 -23.84 -8.10 7.57
N GLU A 75 -24.69 -8.91 6.96
CA GLU A 75 -24.52 -9.39 5.58
C GLU A 75 -24.43 -8.26 4.54
N ARG A 76 -25.18 -7.16 4.72
CA ARG A 76 -25.15 -6.02 3.79
C ARG A 76 -23.82 -5.28 3.91
N LEU A 77 -23.34 -5.09 5.14
CA LEU A 77 -22.04 -4.47 5.39
C LEU A 77 -20.88 -5.40 5.00
N ALA A 78 -21.07 -6.71 5.13
CA ALA A 78 -20.10 -7.73 4.71
C ALA A 78 -19.86 -7.68 3.20
N GLY A 79 -20.95 -7.72 2.42
CA GLY A 79 -20.88 -7.61 0.96
C GLY A 79 -20.20 -6.32 0.52
N LYS A 80 -20.55 -5.19 1.14
CA LYS A 80 -19.88 -3.91 0.87
C LYS A 80 -18.38 -3.96 1.20
N ALA A 81 -17.99 -4.48 2.36
CA ALA A 81 -16.59 -4.54 2.76
C ALA A 81 -15.74 -5.38 1.78
N VAL A 82 -16.27 -6.51 1.31
CA VAL A 82 -15.59 -7.33 0.30
C VAL A 82 -15.37 -6.53 -0.99
N LEU A 83 -16.42 -5.87 -1.49
CA LEU A 83 -16.35 -5.04 -2.70
C LEU A 83 -15.42 -3.83 -2.54
N ASP A 84 -15.44 -3.16 -1.39
CA ASP A 84 -14.53 -2.05 -1.09
C ASP A 84 -13.06 -2.52 -1.12
N GLY A 85 -12.77 -3.71 -0.57
CA GLY A 85 -11.42 -4.29 -0.59
C GLY A 85 -10.97 -4.66 -2.01
N ASP A 86 -11.85 -5.24 -2.82
CA ASP A 86 -11.57 -5.59 -4.22
C ASP A 86 -11.37 -4.33 -5.08
N PHE A 87 -12.17 -3.30 -4.82
CA PHE A 87 -12.02 -1.99 -5.44
C PHE A 87 -10.67 -1.37 -5.11
N LEU A 88 -10.26 -1.35 -3.83
CA LEU A 88 -8.97 -0.81 -3.41
C LEU A 88 -7.79 -1.57 -4.04
N LEU A 89 -7.88 -2.90 -4.16
CA LEU A 89 -6.88 -3.70 -4.85
C LEU A 89 -6.82 -3.38 -6.34
N SER A 90 -7.97 -3.20 -6.98
CA SER A 90 -8.06 -2.78 -8.39
C SER A 90 -7.50 -1.38 -8.61
N LEU A 91 -7.78 -0.46 -7.70
CA LEU A 91 -7.25 0.90 -7.70
C LEU A 91 -5.73 0.89 -7.58
N TYR A 92 -5.16 0.03 -6.72
CA TYR A 92 -3.71 -0.19 -6.66
C TYR A 92 -3.14 -0.57 -8.03
N TYR A 93 -3.72 -1.54 -8.74
CA TYR A 93 -3.22 -1.95 -10.05
C TYR A 93 -3.26 -0.79 -11.05
N GLN A 94 -4.37 -0.06 -11.11
CA GLN A 94 -4.55 1.08 -12.01
C GLN A 94 -3.59 2.23 -11.68
N PHE A 95 -3.43 2.53 -10.40
CA PHE A 95 -2.53 3.57 -9.89
C PHE A 95 -1.07 3.23 -10.20
N ALA A 96 -0.63 2.03 -9.87
CA ALA A 96 0.72 1.56 -10.17
C ALA A 96 1.00 1.55 -11.69
N ALA A 97 0.06 1.06 -12.51
CA ALA A 97 0.22 1.01 -13.95
C ALA A 97 0.35 2.41 -14.59
N ARG A 98 -0.49 3.37 -14.18
CA ARG A 98 -0.41 4.77 -14.67
C ARG A 98 0.91 5.46 -14.34
N HIS A 99 1.56 5.06 -13.26
CA HIS A 99 2.89 5.57 -12.88
C HIS A 99 4.05 4.70 -13.38
N GLY A 100 3.79 3.72 -14.27
CA GLY A 100 4.84 2.89 -14.86
C GLY A 100 5.44 1.84 -13.93
N LEU A 101 4.76 1.49 -12.84
CA LEU A 101 5.20 0.50 -11.84
C LEU A 101 4.68 -0.91 -12.15
N THR A 102 4.69 -1.32 -13.43
CA THR A 102 4.24 -2.66 -13.84
C THR A 102 5.09 -3.79 -13.27
N GLU A 103 6.40 -3.55 -13.09
CA GLU A 103 7.29 -4.50 -12.39
C GLU A 103 6.87 -4.72 -10.93
N LEU A 104 6.43 -3.65 -10.23
CA LEU A 104 5.92 -3.77 -8.88
C LEU A 104 4.65 -4.60 -8.84
N ILE A 105 3.75 -4.41 -9.82
CA ILE A 105 2.53 -5.22 -9.97
C ILE A 105 2.89 -6.71 -10.10
N ALA A 106 3.84 -7.03 -10.98
CA ALA A 106 4.29 -8.40 -11.19
C ALA A 106 4.90 -9.01 -9.92
N ASP A 107 5.78 -8.29 -9.24
CA ASP A 107 6.43 -8.72 -8.00
C ASP A 107 5.43 -8.92 -6.85
N MET A 108 4.37 -8.09 -6.80
CA MET A 108 3.36 -8.14 -5.75
C MET A 108 2.24 -9.15 -6.01
N ALA A 109 1.96 -9.52 -7.27
CA ALA A 109 0.81 -10.37 -7.62
C ALA A 109 0.78 -11.69 -6.83
N THR A 110 1.92 -12.38 -6.75
CA THR A 110 2.04 -13.63 -6.00
C THR A 110 1.98 -13.41 -4.48
N VAL A 111 2.53 -12.30 -4.00
CA VAL A 111 2.56 -11.97 -2.58
C VAL A 111 1.16 -11.61 -2.07
N ASN A 112 0.40 -10.82 -2.82
CA ASN A 112 -0.97 -10.45 -2.48
C ASN A 112 -1.86 -11.70 -2.33
N LYS A 113 -1.80 -12.64 -3.28
CA LYS A 113 -2.54 -13.91 -3.19
C LYS A 113 -2.11 -14.75 -1.99
N ARG A 114 -0.80 -14.84 -1.73
CA ARG A 114 -0.27 -15.60 -0.59
C ARG A 114 -0.73 -15.04 0.75
N ILE A 115 -0.72 -13.72 0.88
CA ILE A 115 -1.23 -13.00 2.04
C ILE A 115 -2.71 -13.33 2.26
N GLN A 116 -3.54 -13.27 1.21
CA GLN A 116 -4.96 -13.59 1.29
C GLN A 116 -5.19 -15.04 1.77
N ILE A 117 -4.49 -16.01 1.17
CA ILE A 117 -4.58 -17.42 1.56
C ILE A 117 -4.16 -17.62 3.02
N ARG A 118 -2.99 -17.10 3.43
CA ARG A 118 -2.49 -17.25 4.80
C ARG A 118 -3.44 -16.65 5.83
N ARG A 119 -4.07 -15.53 5.52
CA ARG A 119 -5.07 -14.91 6.39
C ARG A 119 -6.34 -15.75 6.52
N ALA A 120 -6.81 -16.33 5.41
CA ALA A 120 -7.94 -17.26 5.45
C ALA A 120 -7.62 -18.50 6.30
N GLU A 121 -6.34 -18.90 6.38
CA GLU A 121 -5.84 -19.96 7.26
C GLU A 121 -5.56 -19.49 8.72
N GLY A 122 -5.86 -18.24 9.07
CA GLY A 122 -5.61 -17.69 10.41
C GLY A 122 -4.14 -17.40 10.74
N LYS A 123 -3.26 -17.32 9.74
CA LYS A 123 -1.82 -17.05 9.91
C LYS A 123 -1.53 -15.55 9.81
N GLY A 124 -0.58 -15.08 10.62
CA GLY A 124 -0.10 -13.69 10.58
C GLY A 124 0.66 -13.38 9.28
N THR A 125 0.37 -12.22 8.69
CA THR A 125 0.98 -11.77 7.42
C THR A 125 1.44 -10.31 7.45
N GLU A 126 1.54 -9.73 8.64
CA GLU A 126 1.65 -8.29 8.89
C GLU A 126 2.89 -7.68 8.23
N SER A 127 3.98 -8.46 8.15
CA SER A 127 5.26 -8.04 7.60
C SER A 127 5.47 -8.41 6.13
N GLU A 128 4.62 -9.25 5.53
CA GLU A 128 4.88 -9.79 4.18
C GLU A 128 4.89 -8.70 3.12
N LEU A 129 3.90 -7.81 3.17
CA LEU A 129 3.78 -6.68 2.25
C LEU A 129 5.00 -5.74 2.38
N HIS A 130 5.35 -5.36 3.62
CA HIS A 130 6.48 -4.48 3.87
C HIS A 130 7.78 -5.09 3.34
N ARG A 131 8.03 -6.36 3.67
CA ARG A 131 9.22 -7.10 3.21
C ARG A 131 9.29 -7.18 1.69
N GLN A 132 8.19 -7.45 0.99
CA GLN A 132 8.21 -7.53 -0.46
C GLN A 132 8.47 -6.16 -1.10
N MET A 133 7.85 -5.09 -0.58
CA MET A 133 8.15 -3.73 -1.02
C MET A 133 9.62 -3.39 -0.81
N SER A 134 10.21 -3.68 0.36
CA SER A 134 11.63 -3.44 0.60
C SER A 134 12.53 -4.18 -0.38
N ARG A 135 12.18 -5.42 -0.77
CA ARG A 135 12.92 -6.19 -1.78
C ARG A 135 12.82 -5.55 -3.17
N PHE A 136 11.64 -5.07 -3.56
CA PHE A 136 11.45 -4.33 -4.80
C PHE A 136 12.33 -3.07 -4.82
N LEU A 137 12.34 -2.30 -3.72
CA LEU A 137 13.16 -1.10 -3.60
C LEU A 137 14.65 -1.41 -3.74
N MET A 138 15.14 -2.43 -3.03
CA MET A 138 16.54 -2.86 -3.08
C MET A 138 16.99 -3.29 -4.49
N LYS A 139 16.09 -3.91 -5.26
CA LYS A 139 16.39 -4.31 -6.65
C LYS A 139 16.47 -3.11 -7.61
N ARG A 140 15.66 -2.07 -7.35
CA ARG A 140 15.41 -0.99 -8.32
C ARG A 140 16.16 0.31 -8.02
N TYR A 141 16.41 0.62 -6.76
CA TYR A 141 16.96 1.90 -6.33
C TYR A 141 18.28 1.71 -5.58
N LYS A 142 19.17 2.70 -5.72
CA LYS A 142 20.41 2.75 -4.94
C LYS A 142 20.09 3.23 -3.53
N GLN A 143 20.68 2.61 -2.53
CA GLN A 143 20.63 3.14 -1.17
C GLN A 143 21.44 4.42 -1.08
N VAL A 144 20.95 5.41 -0.33
CA VAL A 144 21.71 6.61 -0.01
C VAL A 144 22.77 6.20 1.01
N ALA A 145 24.05 6.36 0.66
CA ALA A 145 25.12 6.26 1.64
C ALA A 145 24.98 7.47 2.59
N TYR A 146 24.63 7.24 3.84
CA TYR A 146 24.86 8.26 4.86
C TYR A 146 26.37 8.31 5.10
N GLU A 147 27.04 9.32 4.56
CA GLU A 147 28.32 9.75 5.13
C GLU A 147 28.00 10.23 6.55
N VAL A 148 28.47 9.48 7.54
CA VAL A 148 28.46 9.90 8.93
C VAL A 148 29.45 11.06 9.01
N ILE A 149 28.95 12.29 9.05
CA ILE A 149 29.70 13.48 9.46
C ILE A 149 29.57 13.61 10.97
#